data_AF-X1R707-F1
#
_entry.id   AF-X1R707-F1
#
_cell.length_a   1.000
_cell.length_b   1.000
_cell.length_c   1.000
_cell.angle_alpha   90.00
_cell.angle_beta   90.00
_cell.angle_gamma   90.00
#
_symmetry.space_group_name_H-M   'P 1'
#
loop_
_entity.id
_entity.type
_entity.pdbx_description
1 polymer ?
#
loop_
_entity_poly.entity_id
_entity_poly.type
_entity_poly.pdbx_seq_one_letter_code
_entity_poly.pdbx_strand_id
1 'polypeptide(L)'
;MSSEPNTVRGELILGYTTRRHLILDLDNTGLDYAISMVSTIMAEWPKVGDCLVLRSSTTVDQVRLAYNKWGRPLVIHDRPNYHLVFDNLIGYNSATRICRVLAGLGVLEEDYDKIREFRGDMTLRVSQATLYAGLKPVPEEAAYIENPRAQRSDGYIGRYRKFKKIGELLALRGRHTEGVPYDGGDGAHDDT
;
A
#
# COMPACT_ATOMS: atom_id res chain seq x y z
N MET A 1 -40.47 6.62 3.41
CA MET A 1 -39.23 7.09 2.78
C MET A 1 -38.09 6.77 3.73
N SER A 2 -37.33 5.72 3.41
CA SER A 2 -36.21 5.27 4.24
C SER A 2 -35.10 6.31 4.18
N SER A 3 -34.76 6.88 5.33
CA SER A 3 -33.55 7.67 5.52
C SER A 3 -32.36 6.72 5.42
N GLU A 4 -31.68 6.68 4.27
CA GLU A 4 -30.35 6.08 4.23
C GLU A 4 -29.44 6.91 5.15
N PRO A 5 -28.67 6.26 6.04
CA PRO A 5 -27.71 6.97 6.85
C PRO A 5 -26.66 7.57 5.91
N ASN A 6 -26.44 8.87 6.07
CA ASN A 6 -25.38 9.60 5.42
C ASN A 6 -24.05 9.18 6.07
N THR A 7 -23.65 7.91 5.90
CA THR A 7 -22.34 7.43 6.29
C THR A 7 -21.36 8.05 5.32
N VAL A 8 -20.62 9.03 5.81
CA VAL A 8 -19.28 9.34 5.28
C VAL A 8 -18.58 7.99 5.25
N ARG A 9 -18.53 7.34 4.08
CA ARG A 9 -17.76 6.11 3.90
C ARG A 9 -16.34 6.46 4.34
N GLY A 10 -15.92 5.87 5.45
CA GLY A 10 -14.59 6.04 5.99
C GLY A 10 -13.55 5.75 4.92
N GLU A 11 -12.36 6.27 5.14
CA GLU A 11 -11.17 5.91 4.38
C GLU A 11 -11.08 4.37 4.41
N LEU A 12 -11.17 3.72 3.25
CA LEU A 12 -11.19 2.26 3.20
C LEU A 12 -9.79 1.78 3.56
N ILE A 13 -9.63 1.23 4.75
CA ILE A 13 -8.37 0.61 5.13
C ILE A 13 -8.45 -0.87 4.82
N LEU A 14 -7.57 -1.32 3.94
CA LEU A 14 -7.38 -2.70 3.59
C LEU A 14 -6.18 -3.25 4.36
N GLY A 15 -6.43 -4.09 5.36
CA GLY A 15 -5.37 -4.62 6.21
C GLY A 15 -4.70 -5.86 5.62
N TYR A 16 -3.52 -5.72 5.02
CA TYR A 16 -2.74 -6.83 4.48
C TYR A 16 -1.82 -7.47 5.53
N THR A 17 -1.52 -8.75 5.34
CA THR A 17 -0.56 -9.45 6.18
C THR A 17 0.13 -10.52 5.37
N THR A 18 1.44 -10.68 5.56
CA THR A 18 2.08 -11.94 5.18
C THR A 18 1.93 -12.93 6.33
N ARG A 19 2.39 -14.18 6.15
CA ARG A 19 2.42 -15.17 7.25
C ARG A 19 3.12 -14.68 8.52
N ARG A 20 3.95 -13.64 8.43
CA ARG A 20 4.76 -13.18 9.56
C ARG A 20 4.74 -11.67 9.79
N HIS A 21 4.17 -10.88 8.88
CA HIS A 21 4.40 -9.43 8.83
C HIS A 21 3.08 -8.67 8.64
N LEU A 22 2.93 -7.55 9.36
CA LEU A 22 1.77 -6.67 9.25
C LEU A 22 2.03 -5.56 8.24
N ILE A 23 1.16 -5.42 7.25
CA ILE A 23 1.24 -4.38 6.21
C ILE A 23 -0.17 -3.81 6.00
N LEU A 24 -0.44 -2.55 6.29
CA LEU A 24 -1.79 -2.00 6.10
C LEU A 24 -1.80 -1.06 4.91
N ASP A 25 -2.79 -1.16 4.03
CA ASP A 25 -2.99 -0.17 2.96
C ASP A 25 -4.16 0.73 3.36
N LEU A 26 -3.91 2.02 3.36
CA LEU A 26 -4.90 3.05 3.62
C LEU A 26 -5.26 3.67 2.27
N ASP A 27 -6.48 3.42 1.79
CA ASP A 27 -6.97 4.06 0.57
C ASP A 27 -7.66 5.39 0.89
N ASN A 28 -7.49 6.37 0.00
CA ASN A 28 -8.14 7.68 0.09
C ASN A 28 -7.91 8.37 1.46
N THR A 29 -6.66 8.40 1.93
CA THR A 29 -6.30 8.95 3.25
C THR A 29 -5.29 10.10 3.18
N GLY A 30 -5.22 10.91 4.24
CA GLY A 30 -4.17 11.90 4.44
C GLY A 30 -2.96 11.32 5.18
N LEU A 31 -1.77 11.91 4.96
CA LEU A 31 -0.56 11.49 5.67
C LEU A 31 -0.70 11.62 7.20
N ASP A 32 -1.31 12.72 7.68
CA ASP A 32 -1.51 12.94 9.11
C ASP A 32 -2.36 11.84 9.76
N TYR A 33 -3.40 11.40 9.05
CA TYR A 33 -4.24 10.30 9.51
C TYR A 33 -3.46 8.98 9.52
N ALA A 34 -2.67 8.72 8.48
CA ALA A 34 -1.77 7.56 8.43
C ALA A 34 -0.80 7.53 9.61
N ILE A 35 -0.16 8.66 9.94
CA ILE A 35 0.75 8.81 11.09
C ILE A 35 0.01 8.57 12.40
N SER A 36 -1.19 9.14 12.55
CA SER A 36 -2.03 8.95 13.74
C SER A 36 -2.44 7.48 13.93
N MET A 37 -2.77 6.78 12.84
CA MET A 37 -3.13 5.37 12.86
C MET A 37 -1.94 4.51 13.29
N VAL A 38 -0.76 4.77 12.71
CA VAL A 38 0.48 4.08 13.10
C VAL A 38 0.76 4.26 14.59
N SER A 39 0.65 5.49 15.10
CA SER A 39 0.90 5.81 16.51
C SER A 39 -0.04 5.03 17.44
N THR A 40 -1.32 4.92 17.06
CA THR A 40 -2.32 4.14 17.81
C THR A 40 -1.97 2.65 17.82
N ILE A 41 -1.63 2.08 16.66
CA ILE A 41 -1.26 0.67 16.52
C ILE A 41 0.02 0.36 17.33
N MET A 42 1.02 1.22 17.27
CA MET A 42 2.28 1.06 18.02
C MET A 42 2.08 1.15 19.53
N ALA A 43 1.20 2.04 19.98
CA ALA A 43 0.89 2.22 21.39
C ALA A 43 0.21 0.96 21.98
N GLU A 44 -0.73 0.38 21.24
CA GLU A 44 -1.51 -0.80 21.66
C GLU A 44 -0.75 -2.12 21.44
N TRP A 45 0.02 -2.23 20.35
CA TRP A 45 0.80 -3.42 20.02
C TRP A 45 2.28 -3.11 19.79
N PRO A 46 3.06 -2.76 20.83
CA PRO A 46 4.46 -2.36 20.66
C PRO A 46 5.36 -3.38 19.95
N LYS A 47 4.97 -4.66 19.99
CA LYS A 47 5.66 -5.76 19.30
C LYS A 47 5.76 -5.59 17.78
N VAL A 48 4.95 -4.73 17.15
CA VAL A 48 5.01 -4.44 15.71
C VAL A 48 6.29 -3.71 15.31
N GLY A 49 6.98 -3.06 16.25
CA GLY A 49 8.20 -2.29 15.97
C GLY A 49 7.92 -0.95 15.32
N ASP A 50 8.95 -0.40 14.67
CA ASP A 50 8.89 0.85 13.90
C ASP A 50 7.97 0.68 12.67
N CYS A 51 7.62 1.77 12.00
CA CYS A 51 6.80 1.71 10.79
C CYS A 51 7.32 2.66 9.72
N LEU A 52 7.38 2.14 8.51
CA LEU A 52 7.62 2.90 7.30
C LEU A 52 6.28 3.18 6.61
N VAL A 53 5.95 4.46 6.46
CA VAL A 53 4.79 4.92 5.70
C VAL A 53 5.24 5.19 4.28
N LEU A 54 4.64 4.50 3.33
CA LEU A 54 4.95 4.62 1.90
C LEU A 54 3.76 5.22 1.18
N ARG A 55 3.98 6.22 0.32
CA ARG A 55 2.93 6.68 -0.59
C ARG A 55 2.77 5.66 -1.71
N SER A 56 1.54 5.20 -1.93
CA SER A 56 1.24 4.26 -3.01
C SER A 56 1.52 4.93 -4.36
N SER A 57 2.08 4.16 -5.29
CA SER A 57 2.25 4.56 -6.69
C SER A 57 0.98 4.35 -7.52
N THR A 58 -0.10 3.85 -6.93
CA THR A 58 -1.42 3.80 -7.57
C THR A 58 -1.96 5.24 -7.67
N THR A 59 -2.27 5.69 -8.89
CA THR A 59 -2.81 7.04 -9.13
C THR A 59 -4.21 7.17 -8.53
N VAL A 60 -4.46 8.36 -7.98
CA VAL A 60 -5.73 8.74 -7.36
C VAL A 60 -6.65 9.24 -8.46
N ASP A 61 -7.55 8.39 -8.94
CA ASP A 61 -8.09 8.58 -10.29
C ASP A 61 -9.57 9.02 -10.35
N GLN A 62 -10.20 9.37 -9.22
CA GLN A 62 -11.60 9.81 -9.26
C GLN A 62 -11.84 11.16 -8.59
N VAL A 63 -12.30 12.10 -9.41
CA VAL A 63 -13.08 13.26 -8.96
C VAL A 63 -14.53 12.84 -9.08
N ARG A 64 -15.24 12.73 -7.95
CA ARG A 64 -16.64 12.31 -7.92
C ARG A 64 -17.53 13.44 -7.44
N LEU A 65 -18.64 13.64 -8.15
CA LEU A 65 -19.68 14.57 -7.76
C LEU A 65 -20.64 13.85 -6.83
N ALA A 66 -20.70 14.27 -5.57
CA ALA A 66 -21.70 13.82 -4.61
C ALA A 66 -22.73 14.94 -4.39
N TYR A 67 -23.92 14.61 -3.89
CA TYR A 67 -24.89 15.60 -3.43
C TYR A 67 -25.04 15.47 -1.93
N ASN A 68 -24.98 16.59 -1.21
CA ASN A 68 -25.22 16.58 0.23
C ASN A 68 -26.71 16.40 0.55
N LYS A 69 -27.05 16.26 1.83
CA LYS A 69 -28.44 16.08 2.30
C LYS A 69 -29.41 17.22 1.95
N TRP A 70 -28.91 18.34 1.43
CA TRP A 70 -29.69 19.49 0.97
C TRP A 70 -29.69 19.63 -0.57
N GLY A 71 -29.23 18.59 -1.29
CA GLY A 71 -29.19 18.58 -2.75
C GLY A 71 -28.13 19.49 -3.38
N ARG A 72 -27.14 19.97 -2.61
CA ARG A 72 -26.04 20.77 -3.17
C ARG A 72 -24.91 19.87 -3.66
N PRO A 73 -24.34 20.13 -4.84
CA PRO A 73 -23.21 19.37 -5.35
C PRO A 73 -21.97 19.60 -4.47
N LEU A 74 -21.25 18.52 -4.19
CA LEU A 74 -19.97 18.47 -3.51
C LEU A 74 -19.00 17.75 -4.45
N VAL A 75 -17.90 18.42 -4.79
CA VAL A 75 -16.80 17.77 -5.49
C VAL A 75 -15.95 17.06 -4.46
N ILE A 76 -15.87 15.73 -4.54
CA ILE A 76 -14.99 14.92 -3.71
C ILE A 76 -13.79 14.58 -4.56
N HIS A 77 -12.62 15.03 -4.10
CA HIS A 77 -11.35 14.58 -4.61
C HIS A 77 -10.93 13.37 -3.81
N ASP A 78 -10.66 12.26 -4.49
CA ASP A 78 -9.96 11.17 -3.85
C ASP A 78 -8.56 11.67 -3.40
N ARG A 79 -8.10 11.16 -2.27
CA ARG A 79 -6.83 11.47 -1.59
C ARG A 79 -5.78 10.40 -1.94
N PRO A 80 -4.49 10.65 -1.67
CA PRO A 80 -3.45 9.64 -1.85
C PRO A 80 -3.71 8.36 -1.04
N ASN A 81 -3.13 7.26 -1.50
CA ASN A 81 -3.13 5.99 -0.77
C ASN A 81 -1.77 5.81 -0.10
N TYR A 82 -1.73 5.15 1.07
CA TYR A 82 -0.50 4.90 1.82
C TYR A 82 -0.39 3.44 2.25
N HIS A 83 0.81 2.88 2.23
CA HIS A 83 1.14 1.57 2.79
C HIS A 83 1.89 1.77 4.11
N LEU A 84 1.44 1.09 5.16
CA LEU A 84 2.05 1.05 6.49
C LEU A 84 2.83 -0.25 6.62
N VAL A 85 4.15 -0.20 6.63
CA VAL A 85 5.03 -1.37 6.73
C VAL A 85 5.74 -1.36 8.07
N PHE A 86 5.32 -2.23 8.99
CA PHE A 86 5.91 -2.33 10.32
C PHE A 86 7.29 -3.02 10.28
N ASP A 87 8.13 -2.92 11.31
CA ASP A 87 9.48 -3.50 11.29
C ASP A 87 9.52 -4.97 11.72
N ASN A 88 8.69 -5.35 12.69
CA ASN A 88 8.82 -6.66 13.31
C ASN A 88 7.92 -7.73 12.69
N LEU A 89 8.44 -8.95 12.67
CA LEU A 89 7.68 -10.15 12.35
C LEU A 89 6.87 -10.61 13.57
N ILE A 90 5.60 -10.25 13.62
CA ILE A 90 4.71 -10.57 14.75
C ILE A 90 3.99 -11.92 14.62
N GLY A 91 4.13 -12.59 13.46
CA GLY A 91 3.44 -13.85 13.17
C GLY A 91 1.97 -13.68 12.78
N TYR A 92 1.46 -14.65 12.02
CA TYR A 92 0.13 -14.62 11.41
C TYR A 92 -1.02 -14.35 12.40
N ASN A 93 -1.04 -15.05 13.54
CA ASN A 93 -2.12 -14.91 14.52
C ASN A 93 -2.15 -13.51 15.15
N SER A 94 -0.97 -12.92 15.42
CA SER A 94 -0.89 -11.54 15.92
C SER A 94 -1.40 -10.55 14.89
N ALA A 95 -0.96 -10.68 13.64
CA ALA A 95 -1.36 -9.78 12.56
C ALA A 95 -2.87 -9.85 12.31
N THR A 96 -3.42 -11.06 12.21
CA THR A 96 -4.87 -11.29 12.08
C THR A 96 -5.65 -10.70 13.25
N ARG A 97 -5.16 -10.86 14.49
CA ARG A 97 -5.82 -10.28 15.67
C ARG A 97 -5.88 -8.76 15.60
N ILE A 98 -4.79 -8.10 15.19
CA ILE A 98 -4.76 -6.64 15.03
C ILE A 98 -5.79 -6.21 13.98
N CYS A 99 -5.78 -6.84 12.80
CA CYS A 99 -6.72 -6.51 11.74
C CYS A 99 -8.19 -6.71 12.17
N ARG A 100 -8.50 -7.79 12.89
CA ARG A 100 -9.86 -8.01 13.44
C ARG A 100 -10.29 -6.94 14.43
N VAL A 101 -9.38 -6.50 15.32
CA VAL A 101 -9.70 -5.41 16.24
C VAL A 101 -9.97 -4.13 15.47
N LEU A 102 -9.13 -3.81 14.48
CA LEU A 102 -9.33 -2.64 13.62
C LEU A 102 -10.66 -2.73 12.84
N ALA A 103 -11.03 -3.90 12.32
CA ALA A 103 -12.34 -4.11 11.68
C ALA A 103 -13.50 -3.92 12.67
N GLY A 104 -13.41 -4.49 13.88
CA GLY A 104 -14.42 -4.32 14.92
C GLY A 104 -14.57 -2.88 15.44
N LEU A 105 -13.53 -2.06 15.28
CA LEU A 105 -13.57 -0.63 15.57
C LEU A 105 -14.07 0.23 14.39
N GLY A 106 -14.44 -0.39 13.26
CA GLY A 106 -14.85 0.32 12.04
C GLY A 106 -13.69 1.04 11.33
N VAL A 107 -12.45 0.64 11.61
CA VAL A 107 -11.24 1.20 10.97
C VAL A 107 -10.93 0.44 9.68
N LEU A 108 -11.02 -0.90 9.67
CA LEU A 108 -10.99 -1.69 8.44
C LEU A 108 -12.40 -1.96 7.93
N GLU A 109 -12.49 -2.43 6.69
CA GLU A 109 -13.75 -2.92 6.11
C GLU A 109 -14.41 -3.99 7.01
N GLU A 110 -15.71 -3.83 7.24
CA GLU A 110 -16.49 -4.72 8.12
C GLU A 110 -16.44 -6.19 7.66
N ASP A 111 -16.34 -6.40 6.34
CA ASP A 111 -16.25 -7.72 5.71
C ASP A 111 -14.83 -8.31 5.72
N TYR A 112 -13.90 -7.76 6.50
CA TYR A 112 -12.52 -8.25 6.63
C TYR A 112 -12.44 -9.77 6.84
N ASP A 113 -13.27 -10.33 7.74
CA ASP A 113 -13.24 -11.78 8.02
C ASP A 113 -13.67 -12.61 6.79
N LYS A 114 -14.64 -12.13 5.98
CA LYS A 114 -15.07 -12.79 4.74
C LYS A 114 -13.98 -12.71 3.66
N ILE A 115 -13.35 -11.53 3.53
CA ILE A 115 -12.22 -11.33 2.61
C ILE A 115 -11.05 -12.26 2.97
N ARG A 116 -10.80 -12.45 4.27
CA ARG A 116 -9.79 -13.35 4.81
C ARG A 116 -10.11 -14.83 4.59
N GLU A 117 -11.36 -15.25 4.77
CA GLU A 117 -11.77 -16.63 4.47
C GLU A 117 -11.54 -16.98 3.00
N PHE A 118 -11.72 -16.00 2.12
CA PHE A 118 -11.42 -16.17 0.70
C PHE A 118 -9.91 -16.13 0.37
N ARG A 119 -9.08 -15.44 1.17
CA ARG A 119 -7.63 -15.30 0.93
C ARG A 119 -6.80 -15.75 2.14
N GLY A 120 -6.35 -17.00 2.10
CA GLY A 120 -5.52 -17.61 3.15
C GLY A 120 -4.16 -16.95 3.38
N ASP A 121 -3.68 -16.16 2.41
CA ASP A 121 -2.58 -15.21 2.53
C ASP A 121 -2.97 -13.86 1.92
N MET A 122 -2.94 -12.81 2.73
CA MET A 122 -3.11 -11.44 2.25
C MET A 122 -1.77 -10.88 1.79
N THR A 123 -1.05 -11.62 0.95
CA THR A 123 0.09 -11.08 0.20
C THR A 123 -0.43 -10.03 -0.78
N LEU A 124 0.18 -8.84 -0.73
CA LEU A 124 -0.03 -7.77 -1.68
C LEU A 124 -0.09 -8.34 -3.11
N ARG A 125 -1.12 -7.99 -3.87
CA ARG A 125 -1.15 -8.24 -5.30
C ARG A 125 0.10 -7.60 -5.90
N VAL A 126 1.07 -8.42 -6.30
CA VAL A 126 1.85 -8.10 -7.49
C VAL A 126 0.82 -8.14 -8.62
N SER A 127 0.14 -7.01 -8.86
CA SER A 127 -0.56 -6.85 -10.12
C SER A 127 0.51 -7.06 -11.17
N GLN A 128 0.35 -8.06 -12.04
CA GLN A 128 1.10 -8.06 -13.27
C GLN A 128 0.96 -6.66 -13.86
N ALA A 129 2.05 -6.15 -14.42
CA ALA A 129 2.14 -4.80 -14.95
C ALA A 129 1.04 -4.46 -15.97
N THR A 130 0.16 -5.39 -16.36
CA THR A 130 -0.88 -5.30 -17.36
C THR A 130 -1.87 -4.12 -17.27
N LEU A 131 -1.99 -3.40 -16.14
CA LEU A 131 -2.78 -2.16 -16.08
C LEU A 131 -1.97 -0.88 -16.35
N TYR A 132 -0.64 -0.97 -16.34
CA TYR A 132 0.24 0.12 -16.71
C TYR A 132 0.98 -0.30 -17.99
N ALA A 133 1.03 0.55 -19.01
CA ALA A 133 1.88 0.30 -20.19
C ALA A 133 3.40 0.28 -19.86
N GLY A 134 3.78 0.27 -18.57
CA GLY A 134 5.14 0.27 -18.07
C GLY A 134 5.25 -0.28 -16.64
N LEU A 135 6.48 -0.29 -16.12
CA LEU A 135 6.79 -0.71 -14.76
C LEU A 135 6.09 0.21 -13.73
N LYS A 136 5.32 -0.35 -12.79
CA LYS A 136 4.73 0.42 -11.68
C LYS A 136 5.86 1.16 -10.94
N PRO A 137 5.75 2.48 -10.66
CA PRO A 137 6.82 3.19 -10.00
C PRO A 137 7.04 2.66 -8.58
N VAL A 138 8.30 2.70 -8.16
CA VAL A 138 8.68 2.34 -6.78
C VAL A 138 7.97 3.30 -5.81
N PRO A 139 7.29 2.79 -4.76
CA PRO A 139 6.62 3.64 -3.77
C PRO A 139 7.59 4.63 -3.09
N GLU A 140 7.11 5.85 -2.84
CA GLU A 140 7.87 6.90 -2.17
C GLU A 140 7.80 6.74 -0.64
N GLU A 141 8.88 6.98 0.08
CA GLU A 141 8.85 7.03 1.56
C GLU A 141 8.25 8.36 2.01
N ALA A 142 7.06 8.31 2.62
CA ALA A 142 6.36 9.50 3.09
C ALA A 142 6.73 9.85 4.54
N ALA A 143 6.90 8.83 5.40
CA ALA A 143 7.33 9.01 6.78
C ALA A 143 7.99 7.74 7.34
N TYR A 144 8.87 7.93 8.32
CA TYR A 144 9.38 6.87 9.18
C TYR A 144 9.01 7.20 10.61
N ILE A 145 8.34 6.27 11.29
CA ILE A 145 7.82 6.46 12.64
C ILE A 145 8.50 5.45 13.55
N GLU A 146 9.30 5.96 14.48
CA GLU A 146 9.95 5.16 15.52
C GLU A 146 8.94 4.79 16.60
N ASN A 147 8.99 3.54 17.05
CA ASN A 147 8.19 3.06 18.15
C ASN A 147 9.05 3.02 19.42
N PRO A 148 8.96 4.03 20.31
CA PRO A 148 9.78 4.08 21.53
C PRO A 148 9.42 2.97 22.53
N ARG A 149 8.31 2.27 22.32
CA ARG A 149 7.86 1.14 23.16
C ARG A 149 8.25 -0.21 22.55
N ALA A 150 8.91 -0.23 21.40
CA ALA A 150 9.34 -1.47 20.77
C ALA A 150 10.28 -2.24 21.68
N GLN A 151 9.97 -3.52 21.88
CA GLN A 151 10.79 -4.42 22.72
C GLN A 151 11.91 -5.10 21.93
N ARG A 152 11.88 -4.99 20.60
CA ARG A 152 12.85 -5.54 19.66
C ARG A 152 12.76 -4.80 18.32
N SER A 153 13.81 -4.92 17.52
CA SER A 153 13.81 -4.53 16.10
C SER A 153 14.35 -5.72 15.28
N ASP A 154 13.50 -6.24 14.40
CA ASP A 154 13.87 -7.32 13.47
C ASP A 154 14.58 -6.77 12.21
N GLY A 155 14.55 -5.44 12.01
CA GLY A 155 15.28 -4.73 10.95
C GLY A 155 14.76 -5.00 9.54
N TYR A 156 13.50 -5.40 9.38
CA TYR A 156 12.90 -5.64 8.07
C TYR A 156 12.70 -4.37 7.27
N ILE A 157 12.50 -3.22 7.90
CA ILE A 157 12.46 -1.93 7.19
C ILE A 157 13.81 -1.67 6.52
N GLY A 158 14.92 -1.96 7.20
CA GLY A 158 16.26 -1.86 6.61
C GLY A 158 16.44 -2.79 5.41
N ARG A 159 15.88 -4.01 5.46
CA ARG A 159 15.88 -4.94 4.31
C ARG A 159 15.01 -4.40 3.16
N TYR A 160 13.83 -3.88 3.47
CA TYR A 160 12.93 -3.26 2.50
C TYR A 160 13.62 -2.11 1.77
N ARG A 161 14.27 -1.18 2.49
CA ARG A 161 15.04 -0.07 1.90
C ARG A 161 16.16 -0.54 0.97
N LYS A 162 16.87 -1.63 1.33
CA LYS A 162 17.87 -2.23 0.44
C LYS A 162 17.26 -2.74 -0.87
N PHE A 163 16.15 -3.46 -0.80
CA PHE A 163 15.43 -3.93 -2.00
C PHE A 163 14.84 -2.78 -2.82
N LYS A 164 14.28 -1.75 -2.16
CA LYS A 164 13.79 -0.52 -2.79
C LYS A 164 14.88 0.14 -3.62
N LYS A 165 16.08 0.32 -3.05
CA LYS A 165 17.24 0.89 -3.76
C LYS A 165 17.65 0.06 -4.99
N ILE A 166 17.58 -1.27 -4.91
CA ILE A 166 17.82 -2.13 -6.08
C ILE A 166 16.75 -1.88 -7.15
N GLY A 167 15.47 -1.82 -6.76
CA GLY A 167 14.36 -1.53 -7.68
C GLY A 167 14.49 -0.17 -8.36
N GLU A 168 14.88 0.87 -7.62
CA GLU A 168 15.14 2.21 -8.14
C GLU A 168 16.27 2.19 -9.19
N LEU A 169 17.37 1.50 -8.90
CA LEU A 169 18.49 1.35 -9.83
C LEU A 169 18.10 0.61 -11.12
N LEU A 170 17.26 -0.43 -11.01
CA LEU A 170 16.77 -1.17 -12.18
C LEU A 170 15.80 -0.33 -13.01
N ALA A 171 14.91 0.44 -12.37
CA ALA A 171 14.00 1.34 -13.05
C ALA A 171 14.74 2.46 -13.80
N LEU A 172 15.87 2.93 -13.27
CA LEU A 172 16.76 3.88 -13.96
C LEU A 172 17.47 3.26 -15.17
N ARG A 173 17.87 1.98 -15.10
CA ARG A 173 18.50 1.27 -16.23
C ARG A 173 17.55 1.01 -17.40
N GLY A 174 16.28 0.70 -17.12
CA GLY A 174 15.25 0.51 -18.15
C GLY A 174 14.93 1.77 -18.96
N ARG A 175 15.31 2.97 -18.48
CA ARG A 175 15.18 4.24 -19.23
C ARG A 175 16.39 4.53 -20.13
N HIS A 176 17.47 3.76 -20.05
CA HIS A 176 18.69 3.96 -20.84
C HIS A 176 18.81 3.04 -22.07
N THR A 177 17.83 2.17 -22.33
CA THR A 177 17.83 1.27 -23.51
C THR A 177 17.11 1.82 -24.74
N GLU A 178 16.63 3.07 -24.72
CA GLU A 178 16.26 3.78 -25.95
C GLU A 178 17.50 4.50 -26.50
N GLY A 179 18.26 3.81 -27.34
CA GLY A 179 19.42 4.41 -27.98
C GLY A 179 20.54 3.45 -28.40
N VAL A 180 20.27 2.17 -28.60
CA VAL A 180 21.20 1.34 -29.37
C VAL A 180 20.96 1.68 -30.84
N PRO A 181 21.94 2.23 -31.58
CA PRO A 181 21.79 2.41 -33.01
C PRO A 181 21.61 1.03 -33.63
N TYR A 182 20.60 0.90 -34.50
CA TYR A 182 20.49 -0.25 -35.38
C TYR A 182 21.72 -0.23 -36.30
N ASP A 183 22.72 -1.05 -35.99
CA ASP A 183 23.88 -1.26 -36.85
C ASP A 183 23.42 -2.16 -38.00
N GLY A 184 23.01 -1.51 -39.09
CA GLY A 184 22.74 -2.18 -40.36
C GLY A 184 24.04 -2.76 -40.89
N GLY A 185 24.31 -4.02 -40.54
CA GLY A 185 25.41 -4.81 -41.08
C GLY A 185 24.88 -5.80 -42.12
N ASP A 186 25.24 -5.52 -43.37
CA ASP A 186 24.95 -6.28 -44.59
C ASP A 186 25.35 -7.77 -44.57
N GLY A 187 24.55 -8.56 -45.30
CA GLY A 187 25.07 -9.42 -46.36
C GLY A 187 25.55 -10.85 -46.02
N ALA A 188 24.74 -11.84 -46.38
CA ALA A 188 25.20 -13.04 -47.11
C ALA A 188 23.97 -13.81 -47.66
N HIS A 189 23.67 -13.58 -48.93
CA HIS A 189 22.96 -14.56 -49.76
C HIS A 189 24.01 -15.58 -50.22
N ASP A 190 23.91 -16.82 -49.73
CA ASP A 190 24.62 -17.96 -50.32
C ASP A 190 23.75 -18.55 -51.43
N ASP A 191 24.21 -18.36 -52.67
CA ASP A 191 23.83 -19.19 -53.82
C ASP A 191 24.87 -20.31 -53.95
N THR A 192 24.48 -21.55 -53.63
CA THR A 192 24.94 -22.79 -54.30
C THR A 192 23.92 -23.89 -54.11
#